data_AF-A0A2C9LHR5-F1
#
_entry.id   AF-A0A2C9LHR5-F1
#
_cell.length_a   1.000
_cell.length_b   1.000
_cell.length_c   1.000
_cell.angle_alpha   90.00
_cell.angle_beta   90.00
_cell.angle_gamma   90.00
#
_symmetry.space_group_name_H-M   'P 1'
#
loop_
_entity.id
_entity.type
_entity.pdbx_description
1 polymer ?
#
loop_
_entity_poly.entity_id
_entity_poly.type
_entity_poly.pdbx_seq_one_letter_code
_entity_poly.pdbx_strand_id
1 'polypeptide(L)'
;MSLQTTLRGSVLIRRSIYVFLVSTSALLFTLNLTYTKPEMTTSDTTYRYYFHPPWTNFSFPEINETRVLQNEGQNVGRAQTVYFLTPRDPNASESTSDMLAFQPVLSFEDRQAVLLVFQNFVRACSQYNVTFFLYGGTLLGSLRHHDIIPWDDDIDVMVNTSDRALLHHALLSVGKDFHLKSPENLRWKFFWTKPKTLPKNQFRWPYVDIFFYSENSSHICDQEFSATFCFSKRHVFPLCLRPLAGALLPAPHETTVVVDQNYSPSLCSSLRYSHKLEHLTPTRTWMTIPCTRLYGLYPFVHTQTIHGRLHENLMLNSTLIETFIVPERCS
;
A
#
# COMPACT_ATOMS: atom_id res chain seq x y z
N MET A 1 48.03 8.76 47.06
CA MET A 1 49.08 8.95 46.03
C MET A 1 48.65 8.14 44.83
N SER A 2 47.96 8.65 43.81
CA SER A 2 48.27 9.75 42.87
C SER A 2 49.51 9.51 42.00
N LEU A 3 49.24 9.48 40.68
CA LEU A 3 50.05 9.82 39.50
C LEU A 3 50.60 8.71 38.59
N GLN A 4 50.55 9.07 37.29
CA GLN A 4 51.01 8.42 36.03
C GLN A 4 49.94 7.54 35.35
N THR A 5 49.57 7.69 34.07
CA THR A 5 50.27 8.23 32.88
C THR A 5 49.28 8.54 31.73
N THR A 6 49.48 9.71 31.09
CA THR A 6 49.59 10.03 29.64
C THR A 6 49.15 8.97 28.60
N LEU A 7 48.38 9.28 27.53
CA LEU A 7 48.76 10.11 26.36
C LEU A 7 47.57 10.53 25.46
N ARG A 8 47.62 11.80 25.02
CA ARG A 8 47.32 12.44 23.70
C ARG A 8 46.41 11.70 22.68
N GLY A 9 45.52 12.37 21.95
CA GLY A 9 45.35 13.80 21.76
C GLY A 9 44.14 14.16 20.90
N SER A 10 43.57 15.32 21.19
CA SER A 10 42.46 15.94 20.48
C SER A 10 43.02 17.15 19.72
N VAL A 11 42.85 17.18 18.40
CA VAL A 11 43.04 18.42 17.63
C VAL A 11 41.68 19.07 17.47
N LEU A 12 41.59 20.28 17.99
CA LEU A 12 40.42 21.15 17.99
C LEU A 12 40.80 22.37 17.16
N ILE A 13 40.19 22.58 16.00
CA ILE A 13 40.25 23.88 15.31
C ILE A 13 38.84 24.23 14.81
N ARG A 14 38.20 25.15 15.55
CA ARG A 14 37.15 26.03 15.05
C ARG A 14 37.76 27.01 14.04
N ARG A 15 37.05 27.33 12.96
CA ARG A 15 36.53 28.69 12.70
C ARG A 15 35.74 28.76 11.39
N SER A 16 34.60 29.41 11.48
CA SER A 16 33.70 29.80 10.41
C SER A 16 34.36 30.77 9.42
N ILE A 17 34.03 30.63 8.14
CA ILE A 17 34.19 31.67 7.13
C ILE A 17 32.84 31.83 6.44
N TYR A 18 32.24 33.01 6.58
CA TYR A 18 31.17 33.48 5.71
C TYR A 18 31.82 34.09 4.46
N VAL A 19 31.47 33.57 3.28
CA VAL A 19 31.74 34.24 2.01
C VAL A 19 30.39 34.57 1.38
N PHE A 20 30.09 35.87 1.29
CA PHE A 20 29.09 36.38 0.36
C PHE A 20 29.73 36.45 -1.03
N LEU A 21 29.12 35.77 -2.00
CA LEU A 21 29.36 36.00 -3.42
C LEU A 21 28.01 36.25 -4.08
N VAL A 22 27.79 37.50 -4.47
CA VAL A 22 26.78 37.89 -5.45
C VAL A 22 27.41 37.65 -6.82
N SER A 23 26.81 36.77 -7.62
CA SER A 23 27.11 36.67 -9.05
C SER A 23 25.89 36.18 -9.81
N THR A 24 25.45 37.04 -10.72
CA THR A 24 24.43 36.84 -11.73
C THR A 24 24.86 35.80 -12.76
N SER A 25 24.17 34.66 -12.84
CA SER A 25 24.09 33.80 -14.04
C SER A 25 23.08 32.68 -13.78
N ALA A 26 22.06 32.59 -14.64
CA ALA A 26 21.18 31.44 -14.71
C ALA A 26 21.99 30.21 -15.15
N LEU A 27 22.20 29.26 -14.24
CA LEU A 27 22.63 27.90 -14.58
C LEU A 27 21.51 26.94 -14.20
N LEU A 28 20.92 26.33 -15.24
CA LEU A 28 20.08 25.14 -15.13
C LEU A 28 20.89 24.04 -14.44
N PHE A 29 20.53 23.73 -13.19
CA PHE A 29 20.91 22.47 -12.58
C PHE A 29 20.01 21.38 -13.16
N THR A 30 20.51 20.63 -14.14
CA THR A 30 20.00 19.31 -14.45
C THR A 30 20.40 18.37 -13.32
N LEU A 31 19.48 18.13 -12.38
CA LEU A 31 19.57 17.01 -11.45
C LEU A 31 19.37 15.71 -12.24
N ASN A 32 20.47 15.17 -12.78
CA ASN A 32 20.53 13.77 -13.17
C ASN A 32 20.46 12.93 -11.89
N LEU A 33 19.25 12.55 -11.49
CA LEU A 33 19.05 11.46 -10.54
C LEU A 33 19.32 10.14 -11.29
N THR A 34 20.60 9.79 -11.41
CA THR A 34 21.00 8.42 -11.70
C THR A 34 20.66 7.56 -10.49
N TYR A 35 19.51 6.90 -10.54
CA TYR A 35 19.18 5.81 -9.64
C TYR A 35 20.19 4.68 -9.87
N THR A 36 21.20 4.58 -9.00
CA THR A 36 22.11 3.45 -8.95
C THR A 36 21.46 2.38 -8.09
N LYS A 37 20.91 1.37 -8.76
CA LYS A 37 20.41 0.13 -8.17
C LYS A 37 21.51 -0.49 -7.30
N PRO A 38 21.27 -0.84 -6.01
CA PRO A 38 22.18 -1.72 -5.31
C PRO A 38 22.17 -3.07 -6.02
N GLU A 39 23.35 -3.57 -6.39
CA GLU A 39 23.55 -4.87 -7.02
C GLU A 39 22.85 -5.97 -6.21
N MET A 40 21.70 -6.47 -6.70
CA MET A 40 21.20 -7.78 -6.32
C MET A 40 22.12 -8.80 -6.99
N THR A 41 23.06 -9.35 -6.21
CA THR A 41 23.79 -10.55 -6.60
C THR A 41 22.79 -11.69 -6.78
N THR A 42 22.88 -12.36 -7.92
CA THR A 42 21.96 -13.40 -8.42
C THR A 42 22.10 -14.75 -7.71
N SER A 43 22.47 -14.76 -6.43
CA SER A 43 22.62 -15.99 -5.64
C SER A 43 21.90 -15.83 -4.30
N ASP A 44 20.59 -16.11 -4.33
CA ASP A 44 19.72 -16.59 -3.22
C ASP A 44 18.24 -16.17 -3.35
N THR A 45 17.73 -15.96 -4.58
CA THR A 45 16.27 -15.84 -4.79
C THR A 45 15.60 -17.22 -4.83
N THR A 46 15.50 -17.85 -3.66
CA THR A 46 14.41 -18.79 -3.36
C THR A 46 13.76 -18.36 -2.06
N TYR A 47 12.76 -17.49 -2.14
CA TYR A 47 11.81 -17.32 -1.05
C TYR A 47 10.92 -18.57 -1.04
N ARG A 48 11.22 -19.51 -0.13
CA ARG A 48 10.32 -20.64 0.17
C ARG A 48 9.22 -20.13 1.08
N TYR A 49 8.01 -19.97 0.54
CA TYR A 49 6.83 -19.75 1.37
C TYR A 49 6.46 -21.06 2.06
N TYR A 50 6.56 -21.08 3.39
CA TYR A 50 6.06 -22.18 4.20
C TYR A 50 4.52 -22.13 4.23
N PHE A 51 3.90 -23.20 3.74
CA PHE A 51 2.46 -23.42 3.86
C PHE A 51 2.15 -23.66 5.35
N HIS A 52 1.50 -22.70 6.01
CA HIS A 52 0.91 -22.89 7.33
C HIS A 52 -0.62 -22.80 7.22
N PRO A 53 -1.39 -23.68 7.91
CA PRO A 53 -2.85 -23.56 7.99
C PRO A 53 -3.26 -22.21 8.57
N PRO A 54 -4.48 -21.74 8.26
CA PRO A 54 -4.82 -20.34 8.41
C PRO A 54 -5.00 -20.00 9.89
N TRP A 55 -4.69 -18.74 10.23
CA TRP A 55 -5.09 -18.06 11.48
C TRP A 55 -4.13 -18.04 12.67
N THR A 56 -2.87 -18.50 12.61
CA THR A 56 -2.00 -18.41 13.82
C THR A 56 -0.56 -17.96 13.66
N ASN A 57 -0.05 -17.60 12.48
CA ASN A 57 1.29 -17.00 12.35
C ASN A 57 1.40 -16.16 11.07
N PHE A 58 0.99 -14.89 11.13
CA PHE A 58 1.24 -13.95 10.04
C PHE A 58 2.68 -13.44 10.11
N SER A 59 3.53 -13.90 9.20
CA SER A 59 4.77 -13.19 8.87
C SER A 59 4.43 -12.08 7.88
N PHE A 60 3.91 -10.94 8.37
CA PHE A 60 4.39 -9.70 7.78
C PHE A 60 5.91 -9.71 8.02
N PRO A 61 6.77 -9.38 7.04
CA PRO A 61 8.18 -9.16 7.35
C PRO A 61 8.22 -8.22 8.57
N GLU A 62 8.96 -8.60 9.63
CA GLU A 62 9.15 -7.70 10.76
C GLU A 62 9.58 -6.36 10.16
N ILE A 63 8.79 -5.31 10.39
CA ILE A 63 9.23 -3.95 10.12
C ILE A 63 10.28 -3.69 11.21
N ASN A 64 11.50 -4.23 11.02
CA ASN A 64 12.64 -4.13 11.93
C ASN A 64 13.23 -2.71 11.98
N GLU A 65 12.39 -1.72 11.66
CA GLU A 65 12.66 -0.30 11.64
C GLU A 65 11.61 0.46 12.45
N THR A 66 11.14 -0.09 13.57
CA THR A 66 10.54 0.75 14.63
C THR A 66 11.45 1.94 14.99
N ARG A 67 12.76 1.87 14.73
CA ARG A 67 13.71 3.00 14.84
C ARG A 67 13.46 4.12 13.81
N VAL A 68 13.01 3.85 12.59
CA VAL A 68 12.66 4.88 11.59
C VAL A 68 11.41 5.63 12.03
N LEU A 69 10.42 4.92 12.58
CA LEU A 69 9.18 5.51 13.09
C LEU A 69 9.30 6.18 14.47
N GLN A 70 10.40 5.93 15.20
CA GLN A 70 10.65 6.53 16.52
C GLN A 70 11.13 7.99 16.45
N ASN A 71 11.78 8.40 15.35
CA ASN A 71 12.27 9.77 15.16
C ASN A 71 11.51 10.56 14.07
N GLU A 72 10.74 9.90 13.18
CA GLU A 72 10.19 10.54 11.97
C GLU A 72 8.67 10.53 11.81
N GLY A 73 7.90 10.22 12.85
CA GLY A 73 6.42 10.38 12.82
C GLY A 73 5.92 11.79 12.47
N GLN A 74 6.82 12.80 12.43
CA GLN A 74 6.52 14.15 11.92
C GLN A 74 6.58 14.29 10.39
N ASN A 75 7.31 13.42 9.69
CA ASN A 75 7.50 13.51 8.23
C ASN A 75 6.51 12.62 7.47
N VAL A 76 5.99 11.55 8.08
CA VAL A 76 4.90 10.73 7.51
C VAL A 76 3.71 11.62 7.20
N GLY A 77 3.32 11.61 5.93
CA GLY A 77 2.26 12.46 5.41
C GLY A 77 2.44 13.97 5.64
N ARG A 78 3.67 14.46 5.80
CA ARG A 78 3.96 15.88 5.55
C ARG A 78 3.54 16.15 4.11
N ALA A 79 2.76 17.21 3.89
CA ALA A 79 2.29 17.61 2.57
C ALA A 79 3.48 18.07 1.71
N GLN A 80 4.30 17.13 1.25
CA GLN A 80 5.16 17.29 0.08
C GLN A 80 4.44 16.66 -1.10
N THR A 81 3.19 17.04 -1.27
CA THR A 81 2.45 16.64 -2.45
C THR A 81 2.92 17.55 -3.57
N VAL A 82 4.04 17.18 -4.23
CA VAL A 82 4.40 17.72 -5.54
C VAL A 82 3.47 17.10 -6.59
N TYR A 83 2.16 17.16 -6.35
CA TYR A 83 1.23 17.07 -7.44
C TYR A 83 0.94 18.50 -7.88
N PHE A 84 0.97 18.69 -9.19
CA PHE A 84 0.38 19.82 -9.89
C PHE A 84 1.21 21.12 -9.94
N LEU A 85 2.29 21.16 -10.74
CA LEU A 85 2.67 22.42 -11.40
C LEU A 85 3.26 22.30 -12.81
N THR A 86 3.29 21.13 -13.45
CA THR A 86 3.38 21.12 -14.91
C THR A 86 1.98 20.97 -15.47
N PRO A 87 1.45 21.98 -16.19
CA PRO A 87 0.37 21.75 -17.14
C PRO A 87 0.76 20.52 -17.97
N ARG A 88 -0.23 19.69 -18.32
CA ARG A 88 -0.01 18.68 -19.35
C ARG A 88 0.51 19.44 -20.57
N ASP A 89 1.80 19.35 -20.85
CA ASP A 89 2.35 19.96 -22.05
C ASP A 89 1.66 19.24 -23.20
N PRO A 90 0.85 19.92 -24.03
CA PRO A 90 0.20 19.28 -25.16
C PRO A 90 1.21 18.65 -26.14
N ASN A 91 2.49 19.01 -26.02
CA ASN A 91 3.61 18.43 -26.77
C ASN A 91 4.40 17.35 -25.99
N ALA A 92 4.01 17.01 -24.75
CA ALA A 92 4.66 15.93 -24.01
C ALA A 92 4.46 14.59 -24.72
N SER A 93 5.53 13.80 -24.80
CA SER A 93 5.42 12.44 -25.33
C SER A 93 4.44 11.60 -24.51
N GLU A 94 3.82 10.60 -25.14
CA GLU A 94 2.92 9.67 -24.45
C GLU A 94 3.56 9.04 -23.21
N SER A 95 4.85 8.67 -23.28
CA SER A 95 5.60 8.12 -22.16
C SER A 95 5.70 9.10 -20.97
N THR A 96 5.87 10.39 -21.25
CA THR A 96 5.97 11.44 -20.22
C THR A 96 4.62 11.67 -19.54
N SER A 97 3.53 11.62 -20.31
CA SER A 97 2.15 11.73 -19.82
C SER A 97 1.80 10.58 -18.88
N ASP A 98 2.16 9.34 -19.25
CA ASP A 98 1.94 8.15 -18.42
C ASP A 98 2.73 8.21 -17.12
N MET A 99 4.02 8.56 -17.19
CA MET A 99 4.87 8.68 -16.00
C MET A 99 4.31 9.68 -14.98
N LEU A 100 3.69 10.78 -15.43
CA LEU A 100 3.08 11.76 -14.54
C LEU A 100 1.77 11.27 -13.90
N ALA A 101 0.95 10.56 -14.66
CA ALA A 101 -0.36 10.09 -14.20
C ALA A 101 -0.26 8.84 -13.29
N PHE A 102 0.78 8.03 -13.46
CA PHE A 102 0.97 6.76 -12.77
C PHE A 102 2.22 6.75 -11.89
N GLN A 103 2.70 7.91 -11.44
CA GLN A 103 3.82 7.99 -10.49
C GLN A 103 3.45 7.38 -9.13
N PRO A 104 4.41 6.80 -8.40
CA PRO A 104 4.13 6.27 -7.07
C PRO A 104 3.70 7.40 -6.12
N VAL A 105 2.69 7.13 -5.30
CA VAL A 105 2.10 8.16 -4.42
C VAL A 105 2.51 8.05 -2.96
N LEU A 106 3.01 6.88 -2.57
CA LEU A 106 3.56 6.64 -1.25
C LEU A 106 5.09 6.82 -1.28
N SER A 107 5.62 7.67 -0.41
CA SER A 107 7.05 7.61 -0.06
C SER A 107 7.37 6.29 0.63
N PHE A 108 8.67 6.04 0.89
CA PHE A 108 9.07 4.89 1.68
C PHE A 108 8.42 4.92 3.08
N GLU A 109 8.49 6.06 3.77
CA GLU A 109 7.96 6.25 5.12
C GLU A 109 6.42 6.14 5.15
N ASP A 110 5.78 6.71 4.13
CA ASP A 110 4.34 6.60 3.92
C ASP A 110 3.90 5.14 3.78
N ARG A 111 4.58 4.37 2.92
CA ARG A 111 4.30 2.94 2.74
C ARG A 111 4.50 2.15 4.03
N GLN A 112 5.58 2.41 4.78
CA GLN A 112 5.80 1.76 6.08
C GLN A 112 4.68 2.10 7.07
N ALA A 113 4.20 3.34 7.08
CA ALA A 113 3.13 3.76 7.97
C ALA A 113 1.77 3.15 7.59
N VAL A 114 1.42 3.08 6.30
CA VAL A 114 0.21 2.40 5.80
C VAL A 114 0.24 0.92 6.21
N LEU A 115 1.35 0.23 5.95
CA LEU A 115 1.50 -1.19 6.31
C LEU A 115 1.51 -1.42 7.81
N LEU A 116 2.03 -0.50 8.62
CA LEU A 116 1.94 -0.57 10.08
C LEU A 116 0.49 -0.54 10.56
N VAL A 117 -0.31 0.41 10.06
CA VAL A 117 -1.74 0.50 10.43
C VAL A 117 -2.45 -0.78 10.05
N PHE A 118 -2.20 -1.28 8.84
CA PHE A 118 -2.83 -2.48 8.35
C PHE A 118 -2.40 -3.73 9.11
N GLN A 119 -1.11 -3.89 9.42
CA GLN A 119 -0.62 -5.00 10.24
C GLN A 119 -1.30 -5.04 11.62
N ASN A 120 -1.50 -3.87 12.24
CA ASN A 120 -2.20 -3.77 13.51
C ASN A 120 -3.69 -4.11 13.39
N PHE A 121 -4.35 -3.69 12.31
CA PHE A 121 -5.72 -4.11 11.98
C PHE A 121 -5.81 -5.63 11.85
N VAL A 122 -4.95 -6.25 11.03
CA VAL A 122 -4.94 -7.71 10.80
C VAL A 122 -4.71 -8.47 12.11
N ARG A 123 -3.77 -8.02 12.94
CA ARG A 123 -3.47 -8.64 14.23
C ARG A 123 -4.67 -8.56 15.19
N ALA A 124 -5.37 -7.43 15.22
CA ALA A 124 -6.58 -7.27 16.02
C ALA A 124 -7.70 -8.21 15.56
N CYS A 125 -7.97 -8.25 14.25
CA CYS A 125 -8.97 -9.15 13.67
C CYS A 125 -8.64 -10.62 14.01
N SER A 126 -7.37 -11.02 13.88
CA SER A 126 -6.93 -12.38 14.22
C SER A 126 -7.10 -12.71 15.70
N GLN A 127 -6.79 -11.78 16.61
CA GLN A 127 -6.90 -12.01 18.05
C GLN A 127 -8.35 -12.19 18.51
N TYR A 128 -9.28 -11.50 17.84
CA TYR A 128 -10.70 -11.50 18.17
C TYR A 128 -11.56 -12.36 17.24
N ASN A 129 -10.95 -13.14 16.34
CA ASN A 129 -11.63 -13.97 15.35
C ASN A 129 -12.63 -13.20 14.46
N VAL A 130 -12.29 -11.96 14.08
CA VAL A 130 -13.05 -11.20 13.09
C VAL A 130 -12.59 -11.57 11.69
N THR A 131 -13.53 -11.99 10.84
CA THR A 131 -13.24 -12.28 9.44
C THR A 131 -13.32 -10.98 8.63
N PHE A 132 -12.28 -10.72 7.85
CA PHE A 132 -12.25 -9.66 6.84
C PHE A 132 -11.70 -10.24 5.54
N PHE A 133 -11.86 -9.52 4.43
CA PHE A 133 -11.14 -9.82 3.19
C PHE A 133 -10.73 -8.54 2.44
N LEU A 134 -9.70 -8.64 1.59
CA LEU A 134 -9.23 -7.55 0.75
C LEU A 134 -10.34 -7.06 -0.19
N TYR A 135 -10.49 -5.75 -0.33
CA TYR A 135 -11.59 -5.15 -1.07
C TYR A 135 -11.12 -4.06 -2.04
N GLY A 136 -11.97 -3.67 -2.99
CA GLY A 136 -11.73 -2.51 -3.85
C GLY A 136 -10.38 -2.47 -4.57
N GLY A 137 -9.71 -1.32 -4.50
CA GLY A 137 -8.38 -1.10 -5.10
C GLY A 137 -7.31 -2.00 -4.50
N THR A 138 -7.43 -2.33 -3.22
CA THR A 138 -6.51 -3.25 -2.52
C THR A 138 -6.61 -4.68 -3.06
N LEU A 139 -7.83 -5.19 -3.31
CA LEU A 139 -8.01 -6.51 -3.94
C LEU A 139 -7.46 -6.54 -5.36
N LEU A 140 -7.67 -5.46 -6.13
CA LEU A 140 -7.10 -5.32 -7.46
C LEU A 140 -5.56 -5.29 -7.42
N GLY A 141 -4.97 -4.59 -6.44
CA GLY A 141 -3.53 -4.58 -6.20
C GLY A 141 -2.97 -5.96 -5.90
N SER A 142 -3.62 -6.71 -5.01
CA SER A 142 -3.29 -8.12 -4.73
C SER A 142 -3.36 -9.01 -5.98
N LEU A 143 -4.32 -8.78 -6.89
CA LEU A 143 -4.43 -9.53 -8.13
C LEU A 143 -3.36 -9.14 -9.17
N ARG A 144 -3.08 -7.84 -9.30
CA ARG A 144 -2.32 -7.26 -10.41
C ARG A 144 -0.83 -7.07 -10.10
N HIS A 145 -0.48 -6.83 -8.84
CA HIS A 145 0.85 -6.43 -8.41
C HIS A 145 1.41 -7.27 -7.26
N HIS A 146 0.60 -8.13 -6.63
CA HIS A 146 0.93 -8.78 -5.34
C HIS A 146 1.29 -7.74 -4.24
N ASP A 147 0.89 -6.48 -4.40
CA ASP A 147 1.21 -5.33 -3.55
C ASP A 147 0.13 -4.24 -3.72
N ILE A 148 0.22 -3.16 -2.94
CA ILE A 148 -0.56 -1.95 -3.15
C ILE A 148 -0.28 -1.43 -4.56
N ILE A 149 -1.32 -0.98 -5.28
CA ILE A 149 -1.15 -0.36 -6.60
C ILE A 149 -0.19 0.83 -6.45
N PRO A 150 0.87 0.97 -7.27
CA PRO A 150 1.93 1.95 -7.01
C PRO A 150 1.44 3.40 -6.82
N TRP A 151 0.38 3.76 -7.54
CA TRP A 151 -0.26 5.07 -7.51
C TRP A 151 -1.53 5.12 -6.64
N ASP A 152 -1.72 4.19 -5.71
CA ASP A 152 -2.82 4.15 -4.74
C ASP A 152 -2.29 4.45 -3.33
N ASP A 153 -3.07 5.15 -2.49
CA ASP A 153 -2.57 5.75 -1.23
C ASP A 153 -3.23 5.24 0.06
N ASP A 154 -4.06 4.20 -0.03
CA ASP A 154 -4.74 3.59 1.11
C ASP A 154 -4.95 2.07 0.98
N ILE A 155 -5.66 1.50 1.97
CA ILE A 155 -6.00 0.08 2.04
C ILE A 155 -7.48 -0.06 2.37
N ASP A 156 -8.17 -0.87 1.57
CA ASP A 156 -9.58 -1.21 1.70
C ASP A 156 -9.77 -2.67 2.14
N VAL A 157 -10.62 -2.86 3.14
CA VAL A 157 -11.07 -4.18 3.58
C VAL A 157 -12.57 -4.23 3.74
N MET A 158 -13.12 -5.44 3.64
CA MET A 158 -14.55 -5.69 3.78
C MET A 158 -14.81 -6.64 4.95
N VAL A 159 -15.80 -6.32 5.78
CA VAL A 159 -16.18 -7.07 6.99
C VAL A 159 -17.70 -7.28 7.02
N ASN A 160 -18.16 -8.40 7.59
CA ASN A 160 -19.59 -8.64 7.74
C ASN A 160 -20.20 -7.61 8.70
N THR A 161 -21.34 -7.01 8.36
CA THR A 161 -22.04 -6.09 9.26
C THR A 161 -22.36 -6.70 10.63
N SER A 162 -22.59 -8.03 10.69
CA SER A 162 -22.84 -8.73 11.96
C SER A 162 -21.63 -8.72 12.91
N ASP A 163 -20.41 -8.58 12.39
CA ASP A 163 -19.17 -8.55 13.18
C ASP A 163 -18.78 -7.14 13.65
N ARG A 164 -19.58 -6.10 13.35
CA ARG A 164 -19.24 -4.71 13.70
C ARG A 164 -18.93 -4.51 15.18
N ALA A 165 -19.73 -5.08 16.07
CA ALA A 165 -19.51 -4.93 17.52
C ALA A 165 -18.21 -5.60 17.97
N LEU A 166 -17.90 -6.78 17.43
CA LEU A 166 -16.68 -7.53 17.72
C LEU A 166 -15.46 -6.81 17.17
N LEU A 167 -15.52 -6.33 15.92
CA LEU A 167 -14.46 -5.52 15.31
C LEU A 167 -14.21 -4.24 16.09
N HIS A 168 -15.27 -3.54 16.52
CA HIS A 168 -15.13 -2.33 17.32
C HIS A 168 -14.34 -2.60 18.60
N HIS A 169 -14.66 -3.70 19.30
CA HIS A 169 -13.93 -4.10 20.49
C HIS A 169 -12.47 -4.47 20.18
N ALA A 170 -12.22 -5.21 19.10
CA ALA A 170 -10.89 -5.60 18.65
C ALA A 170 -10.00 -4.38 18.33
N LEU A 171 -10.52 -3.40 17.60
CA LEU A 171 -9.72 -2.24 17.18
C LEU A 171 -9.45 -1.26 18.32
N LEU A 172 -10.33 -1.19 19.32
CA LEU A 172 -10.08 -0.41 20.53
C LEU A 172 -9.00 -1.02 21.44
N SER A 173 -8.65 -2.31 21.26
CA SER A 173 -7.63 -2.98 22.09
C SER A 173 -6.19 -2.84 21.58
N VAL A 174 -5.98 -2.33 20.36
CA VAL A 174 -4.65 -2.31 19.69
C VAL A 174 -3.64 -1.41 20.42
N GLY A 175 -4.10 -0.34 21.06
CA GLY A 175 -3.27 0.56 21.86
C GLY A 175 -3.50 2.04 21.55
N LYS A 176 -3.03 2.90 22.45
CA LYS A 176 -3.31 4.35 22.45
C LYS A 176 -2.82 5.13 21.22
N ASP A 177 -1.87 4.58 20.47
CA ASP A 177 -1.31 5.24 19.29
C ASP A 177 -2.24 5.08 18.07
N PHE A 178 -3.24 4.19 18.13
CA PHE A 178 -4.22 3.96 17.07
C PHE A 178 -5.62 4.36 17.52
N HIS A 179 -6.46 4.78 16.57
CA HIS A 179 -7.83 5.19 16.85
C HIS A 179 -8.75 4.70 15.74
N LEU A 180 -10.04 4.52 16.09
CA LEU A 180 -11.09 4.11 15.19
C LEU A 180 -12.13 5.22 15.05
N LYS A 181 -12.34 5.70 13.82
CA LYS A 181 -13.51 6.51 13.49
C LYS A 181 -14.60 5.59 12.93
N SER A 182 -15.66 5.38 13.71
CA SER A 182 -16.71 4.40 13.45
C SER A 182 -18.11 5.04 13.26
N PRO A 183 -18.38 5.73 12.14
CA PRO A 183 -19.72 6.23 11.84
C PRO A 183 -20.75 5.09 11.70
N GLU A 184 -22.02 5.39 11.92
CA GLU A 184 -23.09 4.38 11.92
C GLU A 184 -23.37 3.80 10.52
N ASN A 185 -23.47 4.66 9.50
CA ASN A 185 -23.93 4.29 8.15
C ASN A 185 -22.87 4.48 7.06
N LEU A 186 -21.60 4.57 7.44
CA LEU A 186 -20.48 4.74 6.50
C LEU A 186 -19.35 3.79 6.86
N ARG A 187 -18.41 3.58 5.94
CA ARG A 187 -17.16 2.86 6.23
C ARG A 187 -16.42 3.45 7.43
N TRP A 188 -15.72 2.58 8.16
CA TRP A 188 -14.89 2.98 9.29
C TRP A 188 -13.47 3.29 8.85
N LYS A 189 -12.78 4.14 9.61
CA LYS A 189 -11.37 4.46 9.42
C LYS A 189 -10.59 4.04 10.65
N PHE A 190 -9.69 3.07 10.51
CA PHE A 190 -8.73 2.70 11.54
C PHE A 190 -7.38 3.32 11.21
N PHE A 191 -6.82 4.14 12.11
CA PHE A 191 -5.71 5.03 11.75
C PHE A 191 -4.67 5.21 12.85
N TRP A 192 -3.46 5.58 12.43
CA TRP A 192 -2.38 5.97 13.33
C TRP A 192 -2.50 7.43 13.73
N THR A 193 -2.43 7.73 15.02
CA THR A 193 -2.70 9.08 15.55
C THR A 193 -1.47 10.01 15.54
N LYS A 194 -0.26 9.47 15.39
CA LYS A 194 0.99 10.26 15.46
C LYS A 194 1.19 11.21 14.28
N PRO A 195 0.93 10.81 13.01
CA PRO A 195 1.05 11.72 11.88
C PRO A 195 0.12 12.93 12.01
N LYS A 196 0.56 14.08 11.48
CA LYS A 196 -0.20 15.34 11.50
C LYS A 196 -1.00 15.58 10.22
N THR A 197 -1.08 14.59 9.34
CA THR A 197 -1.82 14.65 8.07
C THR A 197 -3.32 14.69 8.34
N LEU A 198 -4.03 15.52 7.58
CA LEU A 198 -5.45 15.81 7.79
C LEU A 198 -5.75 16.36 9.21
N PRO A 199 -5.06 17.41 9.69
CA PRO A 199 -5.12 17.87 11.08
C PRO A 199 -6.53 18.33 11.51
N LYS A 200 -7.36 18.74 10.55
CA LYS A 200 -8.73 19.25 10.75
C LYS A 200 -9.79 18.16 10.73
N ASN A 201 -9.45 16.94 10.30
CA ASN A 201 -10.39 15.82 10.21
C ASN A 201 -10.50 15.09 11.56
N GLN A 202 -11.59 14.34 11.73
CA GLN A 202 -11.79 13.45 12.90
C GLN A 202 -10.91 12.20 12.85
N PHE A 203 -10.15 12.02 11.76
CA PHE A 203 -9.20 10.95 11.54
C PHE A 203 -7.89 11.52 10.99
N ARG A 204 -6.85 10.69 10.95
CA ARG A 204 -5.55 11.01 10.36
C ARG A 204 -5.23 10.02 9.26
N TRP A 205 -4.46 10.46 8.28
CA TRP A 205 -3.84 9.55 7.31
C TRP A 205 -2.43 9.17 7.81
N PRO A 206 -1.97 7.91 7.63
CA PRO A 206 -2.64 6.81 6.92
C PRO A 206 -3.70 6.08 7.75
N TYR A 207 -4.63 5.44 7.03
CA TYR A 207 -5.74 4.68 7.58
C TYR A 207 -6.06 3.44 6.74
N VAL A 208 -6.77 2.49 7.34
CA VAL A 208 -7.47 1.40 6.65
C VAL A 208 -8.94 1.79 6.57
N ASP A 209 -9.49 1.79 5.35
CA ASP A 209 -10.92 1.92 5.12
C ASP A 209 -11.61 0.56 5.26
N ILE A 210 -12.56 0.50 6.18
CA ILE A 210 -13.27 -0.73 6.57
C ILE A 210 -14.71 -0.61 6.10
N PHE A 211 -15.01 -1.32 5.03
CA PHE A 211 -16.33 -1.44 4.46
C PHE A 211 -17.11 -2.56 5.14
N PHE A 212 -18.43 -2.44 5.10
CA PHE A 212 -19.33 -3.44 5.63
C PHE A 212 -20.25 -3.97 4.55
N TYR A 213 -20.47 -5.27 4.56
CA TYR A 213 -21.47 -5.90 3.70
C TYR A 213 -22.61 -6.49 4.52
N SER A 214 -23.81 -6.34 3.96
CA SER A 214 -24.97 -7.14 4.31
C SER A 214 -25.07 -8.35 3.38
N GLU A 215 -25.73 -9.41 3.81
CA GLU A 215 -25.84 -10.62 3.02
C GLU A 215 -27.23 -11.23 3.05
N ASN A 216 -27.61 -11.89 1.95
CA ASN A 216 -28.79 -12.75 1.87
C ASN A 216 -28.37 -14.19 1.57
N SER A 217 -29.27 -15.05 1.11
CA SER A 217 -28.95 -16.46 0.81
C SER A 217 -27.93 -16.66 -0.31
N SER A 218 -27.76 -15.70 -1.23
CA SER A 218 -26.97 -15.88 -2.46
C SER A 218 -25.92 -14.80 -2.71
N HIS A 219 -26.05 -13.62 -2.11
CA HIS A 219 -25.19 -12.47 -2.36
C HIS A 219 -24.73 -11.80 -1.07
N ILE A 220 -23.60 -11.12 -1.19
CA ILE A 220 -23.15 -10.09 -0.27
C ILE A 220 -23.15 -8.74 -0.98
N CYS A 221 -23.51 -7.68 -0.29
CA CYS A 221 -23.61 -6.34 -0.86
C CYS A 221 -23.04 -5.31 0.09
N ASP A 222 -22.14 -4.48 -0.43
CA ASP A 222 -21.61 -3.31 0.26
C ASP A 222 -22.76 -2.41 0.75
N GLN A 223 -22.71 -1.96 2.00
CA GLN A 223 -23.75 -1.10 2.57
C GLN A 223 -23.71 0.35 2.06
N GLU A 224 -22.55 0.87 1.69
CA GLU A 224 -22.36 2.22 1.14
C GLU A 224 -22.56 2.24 -0.37
N PHE A 225 -22.11 1.20 -1.07
CA PHE A 225 -22.12 1.13 -2.54
C PHE A 225 -22.93 -0.04 -3.11
N SER A 226 -24.02 -0.43 -2.43
CA SER A 226 -24.87 -1.60 -2.77
C SER A 226 -25.33 -1.67 -4.23
N ALA A 227 -25.56 -0.54 -4.91
CA ALA A 227 -25.98 -0.54 -6.31
C ALA A 227 -24.89 -1.02 -7.28
N THR A 228 -23.63 -0.92 -6.87
CA THR A 228 -22.45 -1.17 -7.71
C THR A 228 -21.66 -2.38 -7.21
N PHE A 229 -21.55 -2.58 -5.89
CA PHE A 229 -20.74 -3.61 -5.26
C PHE A 229 -21.62 -4.65 -4.55
N CYS A 230 -22.13 -5.60 -5.34
CA CYS A 230 -22.88 -6.78 -4.88
C CYS A 230 -22.35 -8.04 -5.55
N PHE A 231 -21.83 -8.98 -4.76
CA PHE A 231 -21.16 -10.18 -5.24
C PHE A 231 -21.94 -11.43 -4.88
N SER A 232 -21.97 -12.42 -5.78
CA SER A 232 -22.49 -13.73 -5.42
C SER A 232 -21.57 -14.38 -4.39
N LYS A 233 -22.15 -14.92 -3.31
CA LYS A 233 -21.43 -15.66 -2.27
C LYS A 233 -20.58 -16.78 -2.82
N ARG A 234 -21.03 -17.42 -3.92
CA ARG A 234 -20.30 -18.51 -4.57
C ARG A 234 -18.98 -18.07 -5.19
N HIS A 235 -18.78 -16.78 -5.48
CA HIS A 235 -17.52 -16.26 -6.03
C HIS A 235 -16.62 -15.70 -4.91
N VAL A 236 -17.22 -15.40 -3.75
CA VAL A 236 -16.51 -14.85 -2.59
C VAL A 236 -16.03 -15.94 -1.66
N PHE A 237 -16.91 -16.87 -1.27
CA PHE A 237 -16.67 -17.85 -0.22
C PHE A 237 -16.49 -19.27 -0.76
N PRO A 238 -15.69 -20.12 -0.09
CA PRO A 238 -14.81 -19.80 1.05
C PRO A 238 -13.73 -18.79 0.65
N LEU A 239 -13.14 -18.06 1.61
CA LEU A 239 -12.07 -17.11 1.30
C LEU A 239 -10.76 -17.86 1.01
N CYS A 240 -9.93 -17.33 0.11
CA CYS A 240 -8.57 -17.81 -0.14
C CYS A 240 -7.54 -16.82 0.41
N LEU A 241 -6.32 -17.31 0.62
CA LEU A 241 -5.19 -16.42 0.87
C LEU A 241 -4.59 -15.93 -0.45
N ARG A 242 -4.32 -14.63 -0.55
CA ARG A 242 -3.62 -14.00 -1.68
C ARG A 242 -2.48 -13.11 -1.21
N PRO A 243 -1.41 -12.95 -2.02
CA PRO A 243 -0.30 -12.08 -1.69
C PRO A 243 -0.69 -10.60 -1.76
N LEU A 244 -0.27 -9.84 -0.77
CA LEU A 244 -0.29 -8.38 -0.75
C LEU A 244 0.85 -7.88 0.14
N ALA A 245 1.80 -7.15 -0.45
CA ALA A 245 2.91 -6.51 0.27
C ALA A 245 3.73 -7.50 1.12
N GLY A 246 3.92 -8.73 0.63
CA GLY A 246 4.66 -9.81 1.31
C GLY A 246 3.85 -10.58 2.35
N ALA A 247 2.57 -10.25 2.57
CA ALA A 247 1.66 -11.00 3.43
C ALA A 247 0.69 -11.86 2.61
N LEU A 248 0.20 -12.96 3.20
CA LEU A 248 -0.90 -13.76 2.67
C LEU A 248 -2.18 -13.42 3.43
N LEU A 249 -3.16 -12.85 2.72
CA LEU A 249 -4.36 -12.25 3.32
C LEU A 249 -5.65 -12.80 2.72
N PRO A 250 -6.76 -12.82 3.48
CA PRO A 250 -8.02 -13.34 2.97
C PRO A 250 -8.56 -12.50 1.80
N ALA A 251 -9.02 -13.17 0.75
CA ALA A 251 -9.58 -12.59 -0.46
C ALA A 251 -10.68 -13.52 -1.01
N PRO A 252 -11.61 -13.00 -1.83
CA PRO A 252 -12.60 -13.80 -2.54
C PRO A 252 -11.98 -14.96 -3.33
N HIS A 253 -12.53 -16.18 -3.31
CA HIS A 253 -11.85 -17.27 -4.00
C HIS A 253 -11.75 -17.11 -5.52
N GLU A 254 -12.83 -16.67 -6.16
CA GLU A 254 -12.84 -16.33 -7.57
C GLU A 254 -12.51 -14.83 -7.70
N THR A 255 -11.31 -14.45 -7.23
CA THR A 255 -10.86 -13.05 -7.15
C THR A 255 -11.01 -12.32 -8.49
N THR A 256 -10.61 -12.93 -9.60
CA THR A 256 -10.74 -12.33 -10.93
C THR A 256 -12.19 -12.00 -11.27
N VAL A 257 -13.13 -12.92 -10.98
CA VAL A 257 -14.57 -12.71 -11.23
C VAL A 257 -15.12 -11.57 -10.38
N VAL A 258 -14.70 -11.49 -9.11
CA VAL A 258 -15.14 -10.41 -8.21
C VAL A 258 -14.59 -9.06 -8.66
N VAL A 259 -13.30 -9.00 -9.03
CA VAL A 259 -12.67 -7.77 -9.50
C VAL A 259 -13.26 -7.31 -10.85
N ASP A 260 -13.53 -8.23 -11.78
CA ASP A 260 -14.07 -7.94 -13.11
C ASP A 260 -15.46 -7.30 -13.10
N GLN A 261 -16.21 -7.39 -11.99
CA GLN A 261 -17.53 -6.76 -11.88
C GLN A 261 -17.45 -5.23 -11.74
N ASN A 262 -16.37 -4.72 -11.14
CA ASN A 262 -16.24 -3.30 -10.81
C ASN A 262 -15.00 -2.65 -11.43
N TYR A 263 -14.05 -3.45 -11.88
CA TYR A 263 -12.80 -3.00 -12.47
C TYR A 263 -12.56 -3.71 -13.80
N SER A 264 -11.66 -3.16 -14.60
CA SER A 264 -11.08 -3.85 -15.74
C SER A 264 -9.62 -4.18 -15.42
N PRO A 265 -9.27 -5.42 -15.05
CA PRO A 265 -7.91 -5.78 -14.66
C PRO A 265 -6.84 -5.45 -15.70
N SER A 266 -7.20 -5.43 -16.98
CA SER A 266 -6.32 -5.06 -18.10
C SER A 266 -6.13 -3.55 -18.29
N LEU A 267 -6.96 -2.71 -17.66
CA LEU A 267 -6.87 -1.25 -17.73
C LEU A 267 -6.38 -0.65 -16.42
N CYS A 268 -5.42 0.25 -16.54
CA CYS A 268 -4.83 0.98 -15.43
C CYS A 268 -5.44 2.38 -15.39
N SER A 269 -6.08 2.73 -14.28
CA SER A 269 -6.68 4.04 -14.05
C SER A 269 -5.86 4.80 -13.01
N SER A 270 -5.54 6.05 -13.29
CA SER A 270 -4.78 6.91 -12.36
C SER A 270 -5.61 7.29 -11.13
N LEU A 271 -4.92 7.73 -10.09
CA LEU A 271 -5.53 8.12 -8.81
C LEU A 271 -6.54 9.25 -9.01
N ARG A 272 -7.81 8.98 -8.69
CA ARG A 272 -8.90 9.96 -8.79
C ARG A 272 -9.18 10.69 -7.49
N TYR A 273 -8.88 10.07 -6.36
CA TYR A 273 -9.08 10.60 -5.02
C TYR A 273 -7.82 10.34 -4.22
N SER A 274 -7.23 11.38 -3.63
CA SER A 274 -6.11 11.19 -2.71
C SER A 274 -6.65 11.15 -1.30
N HIS A 275 -6.54 9.99 -0.65
CA HIS A 275 -6.90 9.79 0.75
C HIS A 275 -5.95 10.54 1.68
N LYS A 276 -4.70 10.72 1.27
CA LYS A 276 -3.71 11.55 1.98
C LYS A 276 -4.12 13.02 2.09
N LEU A 277 -4.82 13.54 1.07
CA LEU A 277 -5.33 14.91 1.05
C LEU A 277 -6.83 15.02 1.35
N GLU A 278 -7.55 13.90 1.38
CA GLU A 278 -9.01 13.81 1.47
C GLU A 278 -9.71 14.67 0.39
N HIS A 279 -9.22 14.59 -0.86
CA HIS A 279 -9.72 15.39 -1.98
C HIS A 279 -9.57 14.65 -3.32
N LEU A 280 -10.51 14.88 -4.25
CA LEU A 280 -10.39 14.50 -5.66
C LEU A 280 -9.13 15.10 -6.30
N THR A 281 -8.38 14.31 -7.06
CA THR A 281 -7.30 14.85 -7.90
C THR A 281 -7.92 15.66 -9.06
N PRO A 282 -7.21 16.66 -9.61
CA PRO A 282 -7.69 17.43 -10.75
C PRO A 282 -8.01 16.52 -11.93
N THR A 283 -9.21 16.67 -12.51
CA THR A 283 -9.72 15.83 -13.60
C THR A 283 -8.79 15.74 -14.81
N ARG A 284 -8.01 16.79 -15.08
CA ARG A 284 -6.96 16.81 -16.13
C ARG A 284 -5.85 15.76 -15.95
N THR A 285 -5.73 15.18 -14.75
CA THR A 285 -4.77 14.12 -14.42
C THR A 285 -5.38 12.73 -14.45
N TRP A 286 -6.70 12.63 -14.62
CA TRP A 286 -7.39 11.36 -14.73
C TRP A 286 -7.09 10.73 -16.08
N MET A 287 -6.63 9.50 -16.04
CA MET A 287 -6.18 8.77 -17.21
C MET A 287 -6.53 7.30 -17.02
N THR A 288 -6.99 6.67 -18.09
CA THR A 288 -7.14 5.22 -18.17
C THR A 288 -6.41 4.74 -19.42
N ILE A 289 -5.47 3.82 -19.25
CA ILE A 289 -4.68 3.24 -20.33
C ILE A 289 -4.62 1.71 -20.22
N PRO A 290 -4.29 0.98 -21.30
CA PRO A 290 -3.90 -0.42 -21.19
C PRO A 290 -2.72 -0.57 -20.22
N CYS A 291 -2.83 -1.48 -19.24
CA CYS A 291 -1.78 -1.70 -18.25
C CYS A 291 -0.45 -2.16 -18.88
N THR A 292 -0.48 -2.72 -20.10
CA THR A 292 0.73 -3.10 -20.86
C THR A 292 1.70 -1.95 -21.07
N ARG A 293 1.21 -0.70 -21.10
CA ARG A 293 2.05 0.51 -21.17
C ARG A 293 2.90 0.73 -19.92
N LEU A 294 2.55 0.09 -18.80
CA LEU A 294 3.21 0.24 -17.50
C LEU A 294 4.09 -0.97 -17.12
N TYR A 295 4.13 -2.03 -17.94
CA TYR A 295 4.91 -3.25 -17.66
C TYR A 295 6.42 -3.02 -17.56
N GLY A 296 6.91 -1.94 -18.17
CA GLY A 296 8.32 -1.54 -18.07
C GLY A 296 8.66 -0.69 -16.85
N LEU A 297 7.65 -0.20 -16.13
CA LEU A 297 7.81 0.70 -14.98
C LEU A 297 7.54 -0.01 -13.65
N TYR A 298 6.58 -0.93 -13.63
CA TYR A 298 6.12 -1.59 -12.42
C TYR A 298 6.02 -3.11 -12.59
N PRO A 299 6.15 -3.87 -11.49
CA PRO A 299 5.84 -5.29 -11.49
C PRO A 299 4.36 -5.55 -11.79
N PHE A 300 4.06 -6.51 -12.66
CA PHE A 300 2.72 -6.98 -12.97
C PHE A 300 2.65 -8.51 -12.94
N VAL A 301 1.53 -9.02 -12.43
CA VAL A 301 1.22 -10.44 -12.39
C VAL A 301 0.82 -10.93 -13.78
N HIS A 302 1.47 -12.00 -14.22
CA HIS A 302 1.19 -12.74 -15.43
C HIS A 302 0.78 -14.16 -15.05
N THR A 303 -0.37 -14.59 -15.53
CA THR A 303 -0.89 -15.93 -15.22
C THR A 303 -0.41 -16.97 -16.22
N GLN A 304 -0.09 -18.15 -15.72
CA GLN A 304 0.27 -19.31 -16.54
C GLN A 304 -0.26 -20.58 -15.88
N THR A 305 -0.88 -21.48 -16.66
CA THR A 305 -1.27 -22.80 -16.14
C THR A 305 -0.17 -23.81 -16.43
N ILE A 306 0.40 -24.41 -15.38
CA ILE A 306 1.45 -25.42 -15.46
C ILE A 306 0.96 -26.68 -14.74
N HIS A 307 0.89 -27.82 -15.45
CA HIS A 307 0.39 -29.09 -14.90
C HIS A 307 -0.97 -28.98 -14.18
N GLY A 308 -1.89 -28.16 -14.70
CA GLY A 308 -3.22 -27.94 -14.11
C GLY A 308 -3.25 -27.00 -12.92
N ARG A 309 -2.11 -26.47 -12.47
CA ARG A 309 -2.00 -25.45 -11.43
C ARG A 309 -1.91 -24.06 -12.05
N LEU A 310 -2.62 -23.10 -11.48
CA LEU A 310 -2.50 -21.70 -11.87
C LEU A 310 -1.31 -21.07 -11.14
N HIS A 311 -0.35 -20.60 -11.92
CA HIS A 311 0.81 -19.84 -11.46
C HIS A 311 0.58 -18.36 -11.78
N GLU A 312 0.79 -17.53 -10.79
CA GLU A 312 0.83 -16.07 -10.89
C GLU A 312 2.28 -15.63 -10.78
N ASN A 313 2.87 -15.23 -11.91
CA ASN A 313 4.26 -14.78 -12.00
C ASN A 313 4.30 -13.25 -11.96
N LEU A 314 4.86 -12.68 -10.90
CA LEU A 314 5.11 -11.26 -10.80
C LEU A 314 6.34 -10.93 -11.65
N MET A 315 6.14 -10.14 -12.70
CA MET A 315 7.17 -9.82 -13.70
C MET A 315 7.42 -8.31 -13.74
N LEU A 316 8.69 -7.91 -13.83
CA LEU A 316 9.08 -6.56 -14.24
C LEU A 316 9.91 -6.68 -15.52
N ASN A 317 9.41 -6.13 -16.62
CA ASN A 317 9.92 -6.46 -17.95
C ASN A 317 9.98 -7.98 -18.16
N SER A 318 11.13 -8.50 -18.58
CA SER A 318 11.37 -9.95 -18.75
C SER A 318 11.90 -10.63 -17.49
N THR A 319 11.95 -9.94 -16.34
CA THR A 319 12.50 -10.48 -15.09
C THR A 319 11.38 -11.01 -14.22
N LEU A 320 11.44 -12.31 -13.88
CA LEU A 320 10.60 -12.91 -12.85
C LEU A 320 11.07 -12.44 -11.48
N ILE A 321 10.17 -11.83 -10.72
CA ILE A 321 10.41 -11.38 -9.34
C ILE A 321 9.95 -12.46 -8.35
N GLU A 322 8.73 -12.96 -8.55
CA GLU A 322 8.09 -13.89 -7.64
C GLU A 322 7.09 -14.77 -8.39
N THR A 323 6.89 -15.99 -7.93
CA THR A 323 5.80 -16.86 -8.38
C THR A 323 4.92 -17.23 -7.19
N PHE A 324 3.63 -16.93 -7.30
CA PHE A 324 2.60 -17.41 -6.40
C PHE A 324 1.81 -18.54 -7.07
N ILE A 325 1.71 -19.69 -6.40
CA ILE A 325 0.92 -20.82 -6.91
C ILE A 325 -0.46 -20.74 -6.27
N VAL A 326 -1.48 -20.46 -7.07
CA VAL A 326 -2.85 -20.31 -6.60
C VAL A 326 -3.34 -21.66 -6.03
N PRO A 327 -3.88 -21.69 -4.80
CA PRO A 327 -4.44 -22.90 -4.23
C PRO A 327 -5.61 -23.44 -5.07
N GLU A 328 -5.67 -24.75 -5.28
CA GLU A 328 -6.83 -25.41 -5.94
C GLU A 328 -8.11 -25.38 -5.09
N ARG A 329 -7.94 -25.29 -3.77
CA ARG A 329 -9.03 -25.27 -2.79
C ARG A 329 -8.70 -24.25 -1.72
N CYS A 330 -9.74 -23.60 -1.23
CA CYS A 330 -9.65 -22.63 -0.16
C CYS A 330 -10.32 -23.17 1.09
N SER A 331 -9.72 -22.83 2.23
CA SER A 331 -9.96 -23.47 3.53
C SER A 331 -10.90 -22.67 4.40
#